data_AF-A0A2K6JXG0-F1
#
_entry.id   AF-A0A2K6JXG0-F1
#
_cell.length_a   1.000
_cell.length_b   1.000
_cell.length_c   1.000
_cell.angle_alpha   90.00
_cell.angle_beta   90.00
_cell.angle_gamma   90.00
#
_symmetry.space_group_name_H-M   'P 1'
#
loop_
_entity.id
_entity.type
_entity.pdbx_description
1 polymer ?
#
loop_
_entity_poly.entity_id
_entity_poly.type
_entity_poly.pdbx_seq_one_letter_code
_entity_poly.pdbx_strand_id
1 'polypeptide(L)' 'ASGFTFSDYHMSWVRQALGKGLQWVGLIRSIGGGTYYPDSVKGRFTISRDNAKNSLYLQMNSLRAEDTAVYYCAR' A
#
# COMPACT_ATOMS: atom_id res chain seq x y z
N ALA A 1 4.39 15.28 -2.01
CA ALA A 1 3.33 15.01 -3.00
C ALA A 1 2.93 16.34 -3.64
N SER A 2 3.41 16.64 -4.86
CA SER A 2 3.05 17.89 -5.53
C SER A 2 1.96 17.63 -6.57
N GLY A 3 0.93 18.49 -6.57
CA GLY A 3 -0.08 18.56 -7.62
C GLY A 3 -1.36 17.73 -7.45
N PHE A 4 -1.61 17.13 -6.28
CA PHE A 4 -2.89 16.45 -6.02
C PHE A 4 -3.32 16.53 -4.56
N THR A 5 -4.63 16.52 -4.33
CA THR A 5 -5.21 16.42 -2.99
C THR A 5 -5.18 14.96 -2.55
N PHE A 6 -4.28 14.60 -1.64
CA PHE A 6 -4.07 13.21 -1.20
C PHE A 6 -5.37 12.51 -0.78
N SER A 7 -6.28 13.23 -0.09
CA SER A 7 -7.57 12.72 0.40
C SER A 7 -8.49 12.17 -0.69
N ASP A 8 -8.41 12.74 -1.90
CA ASP A 8 -9.41 12.53 -2.95
C ASP A 8 -9.08 11.30 -3.80
N TYR A 9 -7.83 10.83 -3.72
CA TYR A 9 -7.34 9.70 -4.48
C TYR A 9 -7.29 8.43 -3.64
N HIS A 10 -7.50 7.31 -4.33
CA HIS A 10 -7.13 6.02 -3.80
C HIS A 10 -5.60 5.92 -3.78
N MET A 11 -5.08 5.19 -2.80
CA MET A 11 -3.64 5.04 -2.62
C MET A 11 -3.31 3.56 -2.52
N SER A 12 -2.26 3.15 -3.21
CA SER A 12 -1.79 1.76 -3.27
C SER A 12 -0.39 1.61 -2.73
N TRP A 13 -0.10 0.41 -2.26
CA TRP A 13 1.27 -0.09 -2.14
C TRP A 13 1.54 -1.10 -3.25
N VAL A 14 2.69 -0.95 -3.89
CA VAL A 14 3.23 -1.93 -4.85
C VAL A 14 4.63 -2.30 -4.41
N ARG A 15 5.05 -3.52 -4.72
CA ARG A 15 6.39 -4.02 -4.42
C ARG A 15 7.06 -4.59 -5.66
N GLN A 16 8.38 -4.52 -5.69
CA GLN A 16 9.20 -5.14 -6.72
C GLN A 16 10.32 -5.96 -6.08
N ALA A 17 10.23 -7.28 -6.21
CA ALA A 17 11.31 -8.18 -5.82
C ALA A 17 12.38 -8.23 -6.92
N LEU A 18 13.61 -8.62 -6.55
CA LEU A 18 14.71 -8.73 -7.50
C LEU A 18 14.35 -9.69 -8.65
N GLY A 19 14.49 -9.24 -9.90
CA GLY A 19 14.16 -10.03 -11.09
C GLY A 19 12.66 -10.29 -11.30
N LYS A 20 11.77 -9.61 -10.57
CA LYS A 20 10.31 -9.70 -10.74
C LYS A 20 9.73 -8.37 -11.23
N GLY A 21 8.57 -8.46 -11.86
CA GLY A 21 7.75 -7.29 -12.18
C GLY A 21 7.13 -6.66 -10.93
N LEU A 22 6.43 -5.53 -11.13
CA LEU A 22 5.65 -4.89 -10.07
C LEU A 22 4.51 -5.80 -9.61
N GLN A 23 4.38 -5.94 -8.29
CA GLN A 23 3.33 -6.71 -7.64
C GLN A 23 2.51 -5.79 -6.75
N TRP A 24 1.20 -5.84 -6.90
CA TRP A 24 0.30 -5.06 -6.05
C TRP A 24 0.22 -5.68 -4.65
N VAL A 25 0.30 -4.83 -3.61
CA VAL A 25 0.30 -5.23 -2.19
C VAL A 25 -1.03 -4.88 -1.52
N GLY A 26 -1.67 -3.80 -1.96
CA GLY A 26 -3.01 -3.45 -1.51
C GLY A 26 -3.37 -2.01 -1.86
N LEU A 27 -4.62 -1.67 -1.63
CA LEU A 27 -5.23 -0.36 -1.91
C LEU A 27 -6.04 0.08 -0.70
N ILE A 28 -5.96 1.37 -0.38
CA ILE A 28 -6.94 2.04 0.46
C ILE A 28 -7.68 3.07 -0.39
N ARG A 29 -9.01 3.02 -0.34
CA ARG A 29 -9.83 4.01 -1.04
C ARG A 29 -9.64 5.42 -0.45
N SER A 30 -10.18 6.41 -1.15
CA SER A 30 -10.31 7.79 -0.66
C SER A 30 -11.27 7.84 0.54
N ILE A 31 -11.55 9.03 1.05
CA ILE A 31 -12.35 9.25 2.27
C ILE A 31 -13.61 8.36 2.28
N GLY A 32 -13.82 7.63 3.39
CA GLY A 32 -15.02 6.81 3.63
C GLY A 32 -15.03 5.43 2.98
N GLY A 33 -13.97 5.05 2.25
CA GLY A 33 -13.88 3.73 1.60
C GLY A 33 -13.08 2.68 2.37
N GLY A 34 -13.14 1.43 1.88
CA GLY A 34 -12.45 0.28 2.46
C GLY A 34 -11.02 0.05 1.97
N THR A 35 -10.42 -1.03 2.48
CA THR A 35 -9.10 -1.52 2.05
C THR A 35 -9.24 -2.84 1.28
N TYR A 36 -8.33 -3.06 0.34
CA TYR A 36 -8.26 -4.27 -0.47
C TYR A 36 -6.85 -4.83 -0.43
N TYR A 37 -6.76 -6.16 -0.32
CA TYR A 37 -5.51 -6.91 -0.25
C TYR A 37 -5.58 -8.13 -1.16
N PRO A 38 -4.49 -8.51 -1.82
CA PRO A 38 -4.37 -9.82 -2.44
C PRO A 38 -4.15 -10.90 -1.37
N ASP A 39 -4.50 -12.14 -1.70
CA ASP A 39 -4.41 -13.27 -0.76
C ASP A 39 -2.99 -13.53 -0.23
N SER A 40 -1.96 -13.14 -1.00
CA SER A 40 -0.56 -13.27 -0.62
C SER A 40 -0.18 -12.51 0.66
N VAL A 41 -0.88 -11.43 1.00
CA VAL A 41 -0.59 -10.59 2.18
C VAL A 41 -1.80 -10.38 3.09
N LYS A 42 -2.98 -10.87 2.70
CA LYS A 42 -4.23 -10.75 3.47
C LYS A 42 -4.04 -11.33 4.88
N GLY A 43 -4.45 -10.56 5.89
CA GLY A 43 -4.31 -10.93 7.31
C GLY A 43 -2.90 -10.75 7.88
N ARG A 44 -1.90 -10.42 7.06
CA ARG A 44 -0.52 -10.13 7.50
C ARG A 44 -0.23 -8.64 7.44
N PHE A 45 -0.65 -7.99 6.37
CA PHE A 45 -0.38 -6.57 6.14
C PHE A 45 -1.62 -5.73 6.34
N THR A 46 -1.43 -4.51 6.84
CA THR A 46 -2.48 -3.52 7.07
C THR A 46 -2.06 -2.19 6.45
N ILE A 47 -2.90 -1.66 5.56
CA ILE A 47 -2.75 -0.32 4.99
C ILE A 47 -3.62 0.65 5.78
N SER A 48 -3.06 1.80 6.12
CA SER A 48 -3.78 2.90 6.74
C SER A 48 -3.33 4.24 6.14
N ARG A 49 -4.15 5.28 6.31
CA ARG A 49 -3.90 6.62 5.77
C ARG A 49 -4.20 7.69 6.81
N ASP A 50 -3.39 8.76 6.81
CA ASP A 50 -3.62 9.99 7.57
C ASP A 50 -3.73 11.14 6.56
N ASN A 51 -4.96 11.64 6.35
CA ASN A 51 -5.23 12.70 5.38
C ASN A 51 -4.72 14.06 5.84
N ALA A 52 -4.66 14.31 7.15
CA ALA A 52 -4.13 15.58 7.66
C ALA A 52 -2.61 15.67 7.43
N LYS A 53 -1.93 14.52 7.42
CA LYS A 53 -0.48 14.40 7.17
C LYS A 53 -0.11 14.02 5.75
N ASN A 54 -1.08 13.86 4.84
CA ASN A 54 -0.86 13.35 3.49
C ASN A 54 0.01 12.08 3.45
N SER A 55 -0.22 11.17 4.41
CA SER A 55 0.66 10.03 4.66
C SER A 55 -0.07 8.71 4.50
N LEU A 56 0.59 7.77 3.82
CA LEU A 56 0.14 6.40 3.64
C LEU A 56 1.08 5.48 4.42
N TYR A 57 0.52 4.55 5.17
CA TYR A 57 1.27 3.61 6.00
C TYR A 57 1.01 2.18 5.54
N LEU A 58 2.03 1.35 5.64
CA LEU A 58 1.95 -0.09 5.47
C LEU A 58 2.54 -0.75 6.71
N GLN A 59 1.67 -1.27 7.57
CA GLN A 59 2.10 -2.11 8.68
C GLN A 59 2.22 -3.54 8.15
N MET A 60 3.40 -4.13 8.30
CA MET A 60 3.68 -5.50 7.85
C MET A 60 3.92 -6.39 9.06
N ASN A 61 2.93 -7.22 9.41
CA ASN A 61 3.07 -8.23 10.45
C ASN A 61 3.41 -9.58 9.81
N SER A 62 4.07 -10.47 10.56
CA SER A 62 4.40 -11.83 10.11
C SER A 62 5.09 -11.88 8.74
N LEU A 63 6.18 -11.10 8.60
CA LEU A 63 7.00 -11.05 7.39
C LEU A 63 7.60 -12.42 7.06
N ARG A 64 7.70 -12.70 5.76
CA ARG A 64 8.30 -13.90 5.20
C ARG A 64 9.43 -13.53 4.25
N ALA A 65 10.31 -14.47 3.93
CA ALA A 65 11.40 -14.24 2.97
C ALA A 65 10.89 -13.80 1.58
N GLU A 66 9.71 -14.28 1.16
CA GLU A 66 9.05 -13.88 -0.09
C GLU A 66 8.58 -12.41 -0.11
N ASP A 67 8.58 -11.72 1.04
CA ASP A 67 8.21 -10.31 1.14
C ASP A 67 9.40 -9.36 0.92
N THR A 68 10.63 -9.88 0.75
CA THR A 68 11.81 -9.07 0.46
C THR A 68 11.71 -8.43 -0.93
N ALA A 69 11.48 -7.12 -0.94
CA ALA A 69 11.27 -6.32 -2.14
C ALA A 69 11.49 -4.84 -1.85
N VAL A 70 11.60 -4.02 -2.89
CA VAL A 70 11.44 -2.57 -2.77
C VAL A 70 9.95 -2.25 -2.77
N TYR A 71 9.50 -1.41 -1.85
CA TYR A 71 8.09 -1.01 -1.72
C TYR A 71 7.90 0.43 -2.14
N TYR A 72 6.85 0.69 -2.92
CA TYR A 72 6.49 2.00 -3.44
C TYR A 72 5.05 2.31 -3.06
N CYS A 73 4.82 3.54 -2.61
CA CYS A 73 3.46 4.08 -2.56
C CYS A 73 3.11 4.69 -3.92
N ALA A 74 1.88 4.47 -4.36
CA ALA A 74 1.36 4.95 -5.64
C ALA A 74 -0.05 5.52 -5.44
N ARG A 75 -0.43 6.50 -6.27
CA ARG A 75 -1.81 6.94 -6.45
C ARG A 75 -2.35 6.35 -7.74
#